data_AF-A0A345YH71-F1
#
_entry.id   AF-A0A345YH71-F1
#
_cell.length_a   1.000
_cell.length_b   1.000
_cell.length_c   1.000
_cell.angle_alpha   90.00
_cell.angle_beta   90.00
_cell.angle_gamma   90.00
#
_symmetry.space_group_name_H-M   'P 1'
#
loop_
_entity.id
_entity.type
_entity.pdbx_description
1 polymer ?
#
loop_
_entity_poly.entity_id
_entity_poly.type
_entity_poly.pdbx_seq_one_letter_code
_entity_poly.pdbx_strand_id
1 'polypeptide(L)'
;MTIAHIVLSDLHLGARDSLLTHVNAHDEIADGPSEVLTAFADGLRETLRERPKPQLVLLGDALDLGLSPFGDVSKSFLQLIDAFFPEDGDEVFRREIVYIAGNHDHHIWRMAQDHGFIASLQAGDIPGDLEYVTSITGPPAHRCRLMESLIAHRPHMAGATVSIAYPNWGLADGNTGRAVVMHHGHYLDGMYRALSSLRGFLENGEAQPETMQQLEAENGPWIDFLWSDLGSAGEIGGEAGSLYATMLSAGASHDFAESIARRITGGLNSKLGINPKMQLKYGITLDNLIRASVDLTAGRAAERQRDGYGHVLGEAEIEDIGWYLGTPVANQLREELGELPRELSFVFGHTHKPFQDELMVEGYTLPVGVFNTGGWVLDEPTLMPVQGCSAVLVSDDLEVASLRLFNDPTDGVMSPVRVEGSGRVSRLADEAGAAVERVASHWADFSHIVHKRIVEEADKRVRRMLDKSNEAHREAAE
;
A
#
# COMPACT_ATOMS: atom_id res chain seq x y z
N MET A 1 -10.19 -6.06 27.40
CA MET A 1 -10.24 -5.72 25.97
C MET A 1 -9.16 -6.53 25.27
N THR A 2 -9.38 -6.96 24.04
CA THR A 2 -8.44 -7.83 23.29
C THR A 2 -8.00 -7.17 21.99
N ILE A 3 -6.77 -7.42 21.55
CA ILE A 3 -6.33 -7.03 20.21
C ILE A 3 -6.97 -8.05 19.26
N ALA A 4 -7.97 -7.62 18.50
CA ALA A 4 -8.75 -8.47 17.62
C ALA A 4 -8.12 -8.58 16.23
N HIS A 5 -7.54 -7.49 15.72
CA HIS A 5 -6.89 -7.44 14.42
C HIS A 5 -5.54 -6.71 14.51
N ILE A 6 -4.59 -7.15 13.69
CA ILE A 6 -3.36 -6.41 13.40
C ILE A 6 -3.30 -6.19 11.89
N VAL A 7 -3.17 -4.92 11.53
CA VAL A 7 -3.18 -4.44 10.15
C VAL A 7 -1.75 -4.09 9.76
N LEU A 8 -1.27 -4.68 8.68
CA LEU A 8 0.05 -4.45 8.08
C LEU A 8 -0.14 -4.05 6.62
N SER A 9 0.66 -3.10 6.13
CA SER A 9 0.61 -2.57 4.77
C SER A 9 2.02 -2.36 4.22
N ASP A 10 2.15 -2.16 2.91
CA ASP A 10 3.39 -1.72 2.25
C ASP A 10 4.59 -2.61 2.64
N LEU A 11 4.35 -3.93 2.68
CA LEU A 11 5.38 -4.92 2.98
C LEU A 11 6.31 -5.12 1.78
N HIS A 12 5.76 -4.95 0.57
CA HIS A 12 6.41 -5.18 -0.72
C HIS A 12 7.21 -6.49 -0.76
N LEU A 13 6.59 -7.59 -0.34
CA LEU A 13 7.25 -8.90 -0.34
C LEU A 13 7.62 -9.28 -1.79
N GLY A 14 8.91 -9.55 -2.02
CA GLY A 14 9.49 -9.77 -3.34
C GLY A 14 10.43 -8.64 -3.77
N ALA A 15 10.20 -7.42 -3.28
CA ALA A 15 11.09 -6.29 -3.53
C ALA A 15 12.41 -6.47 -2.76
N ARG A 16 13.54 -6.23 -3.43
CA ARG A 16 14.89 -6.43 -2.86
C ARG A 16 15.26 -5.36 -1.82
N ASP A 17 14.61 -4.20 -1.91
CA ASP A 17 14.72 -3.06 -1.01
C ASP A 17 13.68 -3.07 0.12
N SER A 18 12.76 -4.04 0.15
CA SER A 18 11.96 -4.32 1.34
C SER A 18 12.84 -4.90 2.44
N LEU A 19 12.71 -4.34 3.65
CA LEU A 19 13.39 -4.83 4.85
C LEU A 19 12.95 -6.24 5.25
N LEU A 20 11.77 -6.69 4.79
CA LEU A 20 11.21 -8.00 5.14
C LEU A 20 11.65 -9.10 4.19
N THR A 21 11.95 -8.78 2.93
CA THR A 21 12.36 -9.75 1.92
C THR A 21 13.76 -10.31 2.22
N HIS A 22 13.86 -11.63 2.37
CA HIS A 22 15.15 -12.28 2.54
C HIS A 22 15.81 -12.54 1.19
N VAL A 23 16.91 -11.84 0.94
CA VAL A 23 17.78 -12.02 -0.24
C VAL A 23 19.11 -12.67 0.16
N ASN A 24 19.59 -13.60 -0.66
CA ASN A 24 20.88 -14.25 -0.45
C ASN A 24 22.05 -13.39 -0.98
N ALA A 25 23.28 -13.88 -0.87
CA ALA A 25 24.48 -13.17 -1.34
C ALA A 25 24.54 -12.93 -2.87
N HIS A 26 23.69 -13.61 -3.64
CA HIS A 26 23.57 -13.48 -5.09
C HIS A 26 22.36 -12.63 -5.53
N ASP A 27 21.71 -11.92 -4.59
CA ASP A 27 20.53 -11.08 -4.84
C ASP A 27 19.28 -11.86 -5.32
N GLU A 28 19.23 -13.16 -4.97
CA GLU A 28 18.08 -14.02 -5.20
C GLU A 28 17.25 -14.14 -3.93
N ILE A 29 15.92 -14.31 -4.07
CA ILE A 29 15.04 -14.59 -2.93
C ILE A 29 15.46 -15.91 -2.28
N ALA A 30 15.88 -15.82 -1.02
CA ALA A 30 16.37 -16.94 -0.23
C ALA A 30 15.23 -17.79 0.35
N ASP A 31 15.58 -18.96 0.88
CA ASP A 31 14.64 -19.76 1.66
C ASP A 31 14.53 -19.23 3.10
N GLY A 32 13.33 -19.30 3.67
CA GLY A 32 13.05 -18.91 5.05
C GLY A 32 13.04 -17.39 5.30
N PRO A 33 12.50 -16.97 6.45
CA PRO A 33 12.31 -15.56 6.77
C PRO A 33 13.62 -14.79 6.96
N SER A 34 13.58 -13.48 6.70
CA SER A 34 14.69 -12.57 7.00
C SER A 34 14.88 -12.41 8.51
N GLU A 35 16.06 -11.91 8.92
CA GLU A 35 16.32 -11.58 10.33
C GLU A 35 15.32 -10.54 10.86
N VAL A 36 14.99 -9.53 10.05
CA VAL A 36 14.00 -8.49 10.39
C VAL A 36 12.62 -9.10 10.61
N LEU A 37 12.15 -9.91 9.66
CA LEU A 37 10.84 -10.53 9.73
C LEU A 37 10.72 -11.52 10.91
N THR A 38 11.79 -12.28 11.19
CA THR A 38 11.84 -13.18 12.34
C THR A 38 11.75 -12.40 13.66
N ALA A 39 12.57 -11.36 13.82
CA ALA A 39 12.55 -10.53 15.03
C ALA A 39 11.21 -9.79 15.20
N PHE A 40 10.57 -9.39 14.10
CA PHE A 40 9.24 -8.80 14.14
C PHE A 40 8.18 -9.80 14.64
N ALA A 41 8.17 -11.02 14.08
CA ALA A 41 7.27 -12.08 14.50
C ALA A 41 7.48 -12.44 15.99
N ASP A 42 8.72 -12.48 16.45
CA ASP A 42 9.06 -12.72 17.86
C ASP A 42 8.55 -11.60 18.78
N GLY A 43 8.77 -10.33 18.41
CA GLY A 43 8.25 -9.18 19.16
C GLY A 43 6.72 -9.22 19.30
N LEU A 44 6.01 -9.55 18.21
CA LEU A 44 4.55 -9.72 18.25
C LEU A 44 4.13 -10.90 19.12
N ARG A 45 4.76 -12.07 18.95
CA ARG A 45 4.45 -13.29 19.72
C ARG A 45 4.57 -13.06 21.22
N GLU A 46 5.64 -12.38 21.64
CA GLU A 46 5.86 -12.04 23.04
C GLU A 46 4.88 -10.99 23.57
N THR A 47 4.56 -9.96 22.75
CA THR A 47 3.56 -8.94 23.10
C THR A 47 2.16 -9.53 23.28
N LEU A 48 1.83 -10.53 22.47
CA LEU A 48 0.54 -11.22 22.45
C LEU A 48 0.50 -12.47 23.34
N ARG A 49 1.57 -12.76 24.08
CA ARG A 49 1.63 -13.95 24.95
C ARG A 49 0.45 -13.96 25.92
N GLU A 50 -0.20 -15.12 26.06
CA GLU A 50 -1.42 -15.34 26.86
C GLU A 50 -2.69 -14.60 26.38
N ARG A 51 -2.65 -13.92 25.21
CA ARG A 51 -3.82 -13.29 24.59
C ARG A 51 -4.40 -14.18 23.49
N PRO A 52 -5.71 -14.03 23.16
CA PRO A 52 -6.25 -14.62 21.95
C PRO A 52 -5.48 -14.14 20.72
N LYS A 53 -5.23 -15.03 19.76
CA LYS A 53 -4.56 -14.66 18.51
C LYS A 53 -5.42 -13.65 17.74
N PRO A 54 -4.87 -12.51 17.30
CA PRO A 54 -5.57 -11.59 16.42
C PRO A 54 -5.71 -12.16 15.01
N GLN A 55 -6.62 -11.57 14.24
CA GLN A 55 -6.68 -11.76 12.79
C GLN A 55 -5.62 -10.89 12.10
N LEU A 56 -4.94 -11.45 11.11
CA LEU A 56 -4.02 -10.70 10.25
C LEU A 56 -4.82 -10.02 9.13
N VAL A 57 -4.60 -8.71 8.96
CA VAL A 57 -5.09 -7.92 7.84
C VAL A 57 -3.90 -7.41 7.05
N LEU A 58 -3.81 -7.78 5.77
CA LEU A 58 -2.83 -7.26 4.82
C LEU A 58 -3.51 -6.16 4.00
N LEU A 59 -3.10 -4.91 4.22
CA LEU A 59 -3.77 -3.69 3.76
C LEU A 59 -3.08 -3.08 2.54
N GLY A 60 -2.98 -3.82 1.45
CA GLY A 60 -2.39 -3.32 0.21
C GLY A 60 -0.87 -3.27 0.24
N ASP A 61 -0.31 -3.33 -0.98
CA ASP A 61 1.12 -3.41 -1.28
C ASP A 61 1.87 -4.40 -0.37
N ALA A 62 1.18 -5.47 0.04
CA ALA A 62 1.79 -6.56 0.80
C ALA A 62 2.69 -7.39 -0.11
N LEU A 63 2.35 -7.46 -1.39
CA LEU A 63 3.12 -8.14 -2.43
C LEU A 63 3.62 -7.11 -3.46
N ASP A 64 4.87 -7.23 -3.88
CA ASP A 64 5.43 -6.35 -4.92
C ASP A 64 5.21 -6.91 -6.34
N LEU A 65 3.97 -7.22 -6.71
CA LEU A 65 3.67 -7.81 -8.02
C LEU A 65 3.89 -6.84 -9.18
N GLY A 66 3.87 -5.54 -8.89
CA GLY A 66 4.04 -4.53 -9.90
C GLY A 66 5.45 -4.38 -10.41
N LEU A 67 6.47 -4.73 -9.62
CA LEU A 67 7.87 -4.54 -9.99
C LEU A 67 8.70 -5.83 -9.87
N SER A 68 8.22 -6.84 -9.16
CA SER A 68 8.95 -8.08 -8.91
C SER A 68 8.32 -9.29 -9.62
N PRO A 69 9.13 -10.26 -10.09
CA PRO A 69 8.60 -11.48 -10.69
C PRO A 69 7.70 -12.28 -9.74
N PHE A 70 6.62 -12.87 -10.25
CA PHE A 70 5.69 -13.70 -9.47
C PHE A 70 6.37 -14.79 -8.63
N GLY A 71 7.43 -15.42 -9.17
CA GLY A 71 8.17 -16.45 -8.44
C GLY A 71 8.89 -15.90 -7.21
N ASP A 72 9.47 -14.71 -7.31
CA ASP A 72 10.18 -14.02 -6.22
C ASP A 72 9.18 -13.56 -5.14
N VAL A 73 8.06 -12.97 -5.58
CA VAL A 73 6.96 -12.57 -4.69
C VAL A 73 6.37 -13.78 -3.97
N SER A 74 6.14 -14.89 -4.68
CA SER A 74 5.58 -16.13 -4.12
C SER A 74 6.48 -16.71 -3.02
N LYS A 75 7.79 -16.76 -3.26
CA LYS A 75 8.77 -17.20 -2.25
C LYS A 75 8.76 -16.27 -1.04
N SER A 76 8.77 -14.96 -1.26
CA SER A 76 8.78 -13.95 -0.20
C SER A 76 7.49 -13.98 0.64
N PHE A 77 6.34 -14.25 0.01
CA PHE A 77 5.10 -14.50 0.74
C PHE A 77 5.20 -15.74 1.64
N LEU A 78 5.82 -16.82 1.18
CA LEU A 78 6.06 -17.99 2.02
C LEU A 78 7.01 -17.70 3.18
N GLN A 79 7.98 -16.80 3.02
CA GLN A 79 8.81 -16.31 4.13
C GLN A 79 7.95 -15.66 5.23
N LEU A 80 6.96 -14.84 4.86
CA LEU A 80 5.98 -14.25 5.80
C LEU A 80 5.21 -15.34 6.55
N ILE A 81 4.70 -16.34 5.81
CA ILE A 81 3.96 -17.45 6.40
C ILE A 81 4.84 -18.23 7.39
N ASP A 82 6.10 -18.50 7.04
CA ASP A 82 7.02 -19.25 7.89
C ASP A 82 7.36 -18.51 9.19
N ALA A 83 7.41 -17.17 9.17
CA ALA A 83 7.65 -16.37 10.38
C ALA A 83 6.43 -16.28 11.30
N PHE A 84 5.25 -16.03 10.72
CA PHE A 84 4.03 -15.80 11.48
C PHE A 84 3.31 -17.09 11.90
N PHE A 85 3.48 -18.15 11.13
CA PHE A 85 2.90 -19.47 11.34
C PHE A 85 3.99 -20.55 11.23
N PRO A 86 4.96 -20.58 12.16
CA PRO A 86 6.02 -21.58 12.11
C PRO A 86 5.45 -22.99 12.28
N GLU A 87 6.07 -23.99 11.63
CA GLU A 87 5.69 -25.40 11.77
C GLU A 87 5.87 -25.90 13.22
N ASP A 88 7.03 -25.56 13.80
CA ASP A 88 7.40 -25.89 15.17
C ASP A 88 7.43 -24.61 16.03
N GLY A 89 6.27 -24.11 16.42
CA GLY A 89 6.18 -22.95 17.32
C GLY A 89 4.77 -22.39 17.50
N ASP A 90 4.69 -21.31 18.27
CA ASP A 90 3.42 -20.61 18.50
C ASP A 90 3.12 -19.68 17.32
N GLU A 91 1.98 -19.90 16.65
CA GLU A 91 1.53 -18.98 15.60
C GLU A 91 1.11 -17.64 16.22
N VAL A 92 1.42 -16.55 15.53
CA VAL A 92 1.08 -15.18 15.96
C VAL A 92 -0.40 -14.89 15.71
N PHE A 93 -0.94 -15.36 14.58
CA PHE A 93 -2.26 -14.98 14.08
C PHE A 93 -3.22 -16.17 13.99
N ARG A 94 -4.51 -15.86 13.86
CA ARG A 94 -5.49 -16.82 13.34
C ARG A 94 -5.17 -17.16 11.88
N ARG A 95 -5.57 -18.35 11.44
CA ARG A 95 -5.37 -18.85 10.07
C ARG A 95 -6.37 -18.29 9.05
N GLU A 96 -7.20 -17.35 9.46
CA GLU A 96 -8.12 -16.60 8.60
C GLU A 96 -7.49 -15.23 8.34
N ILE A 97 -6.99 -15.00 7.13
CA ILE A 97 -6.32 -13.75 6.76
C ILE A 97 -7.29 -12.91 5.92
N VAL A 98 -7.33 -11.61 6.17
CA VAL A 98 -8.03 -10.64 5.30
C VAL A 98 -7.00 -9.90 4.47
N TYR A 99 -7.26 -9.80 3.17
CA TYR A 99 -6.44 -9.09 2.21
C TYR A 99 -7.22 -7.95 1.59
N ILE A 100 -6.60 -6.79 1.50
CA ILE A 100 -7.06 -5.65 0.72
C ILE A 100 -5.96 -5.39 -0.29
N ALA A 101 -6.30 -5.28 -1.58
CA ALA A 101 -5.29 -4.97 -2.59
C ALA A 101 -4.99 -3.46 -2.60
N GLY A 102 -3.72 -3.14 -2.82
CA GLY A 102 -3.19 -1.82 -3.12
C GLY A 102 -2.88 -1.67 -4.60
N ASN A 103 -1.97 -0.77 -4.94
CA ASN A 103 -1.61 -0.48 -6.32
C ASN A 103 -0.52 -1.41 -6.88
N HIS A 104 0.45 -1.88 -6.07
CA HIS A 104 1.46 -2.85 -6.51
C HIS A 104 0.91 -4.26 -6.66
N ASP A 105 -0.20 -4.58 -5.97
CA ASP A 105 -0.82 -5.90 -5.98
C ASP A 105 -2.29 -5.86 -6.43
N HIS A 106 -2.69 -4.80 -7.14
CA HIS A 106 -4.03 -4.65 -7.72
C HIS A 106 -4.44 -5.85 -8.59
N HIS A 107 -3.47 -6.48 -9.27
CA HIS A 107 -3.70 -7.71 -10.03
C HIS A 107 -4.35 -8.84 -9.20
N ILE A 108 -4.11 -8.90 -7.89
CA ILE A 108 -4.76 -9.89 -7.01
C ILE A 108 -6.27 -9.65 -6.93
N TRP A 109 -6.70 -8.39 -6.93
CA TRP A 109 -8.12 -8.05 -6.99
C TRP A 109 -8.74 -8.47 -8.32
N ARG A 110 -8.05 -8.22 -9.45
CA ARG A 110 -8.48 -8.68 -10.77
C ARG A 110 -8.65 -10.20 -10.83
N MET A 111 -7.70 -10.95 -10.29
CA MET A 111 -7.81 -12.40 -10.17
C MET A 111 -9.02 -12.84 -9.33
N ALA A 112 -9.34 -12.11 -8.25
CA ALA A 112 -10.50 -12.40 -7.41
C ALA A 112 -11.82 -12.14 -8.16
N GLN A 113 -11.93 -11.04 -8.89
CA GLN A 113 -13.07 -10.73 -9.76
C GLN A 113 -13.29 -11.83 -10.81
N ASP A 114 -12.23 -12.24 -11.50
CA ASP A 114 -12.30 -13.29 -12.52
C ASP A 114 -12.75 -14.63 -11.92
N HIS A 115 -12.22 -15.00 -10.75
CA HIS A 115 -12.68 -16.20 -10.04
C HIS A 115 -14.14 -16.11 -9.61
N GLY A 116 -14.60 -14.95 -9.12
CA GLY A 116 -16.00 -14.72 -8.76
C GLY A 116 -16.94 -14.84 -9.96
N PHE A 117 -16.55 -14.28 -11.10
CA PHE A 117 -17.30 -14.40 -12.36
C PHE A 117 -17.36 -15.85 -12.84
N ILE A 118 -16.23 -16.56 -12.86
CA ILE A 118 -16.16 -17.98 -13.23
C ILE A 118 -17.03 -18.83 -12.29
N ALA A 119 -17.00 -18.58 -10.98
CA ALA A 119 -17.81 -19.31 -10.01
C ALA A 119 -19.32 -19.09 -10.26
N SER A 120 -19.71 -17.87 -10.62
CA SER A 120 -21.10 -17.55 -10.98
C SER A 120 -21.54 -18.30 -12.25
N LEU A 121 -20.69 -18.32 -13.28
CA LEU A 121 -20.94 -19.11 -14.50
C LEU A 121 -21.10 -20.61 -14.20
N GLN A 122 -20.26 -21.15 -13.31
CA GLN A 122 -20.33 -22.55 -12.87
C GLN A 122 -21.60 -22.85 -12.07
N ALA A 123 -22.15 -21.87 -11.37
CA ALA A 123 -23.43 -21.97 -10.66
C ALA A 123 -24.65 -21.85 -11.60
N GLY A 124 -24.44 -21.49 -12.86
CA GLY A 124 -25.51 -21.32 -13.87
C GLY A 124 -25.99 -19.89 -14.04
N ASP A 125 -25.39 -18.93 -13.35
CA ASP A 125 -25.69 -17.50 -13.47
C ASP A 125 -24.76 -16.85 -14.52
N ILE A 126 -25.26 -15.85 -15.25
CA ILE A 126 -24.45 -15.03 -16.16
C ILE A 126 -24.47 -13.60 -15.61
N PRO A 127 -23.44 -13.18 -14.86
CA PRO A 127 -23.34 -11.81 -14.36
C PRO A 127 -23.26 -10.81 -15.51
N GLY A 128 -23.69 -9.57 -15.26
CA GLY A 128 -23.66 -8.50 -16.26
C GLY A 128 -22.25 -7.99 -16.55
N ASP A 129 -21.59 -7.45 -15.51
CA ASP A 129 -20.21 -6.95 -15.56
C ASP A 129 -19.45 -7.45 -14.32
N LEU A 130 -18.13 -7.23 -14.29
CA LEU A 130 -17.31 -7.53 -13.13
C LEU A 130 -17.64 -6.57 -11.97
N GLU A 131 -17.61 -7.10 -10.75
CA GLU A 131 -17.80 -6.30 -9.54
C GLU A 131 -16.59 -5.39 -9.32
N TYR A 132 -16.77 -4.08 -9.40
CA TYR A 132 -15.67 -3.12 -9.21
C TYR A 132 -15.21 -3.06 -7.74
N VAL A 133 -16.14 -3.08 -6.79
CA VAL A 133 -15.86 -2.88 -5.36
C VAL A 133 -16.70 -3.83 -4.51
N THR A 134 -16.16 -4.25 -3.37
CA THR A 134 -16.87 -5.04 -2.36
C THR A 134 -17.55 -4.14 -1.33
N SER A 135 -18.43 -4.72 -0.52
CA SER A 135 -18.91 -4.05 0.71
C SER A 135 -17.76 -3.70 1.65
N ILE A 136 -17.84 -2.56 2.33
CA ILE A 136 -16.90 -2.17 3.39
C ILE A 136 -17.08 -3.12 4.56
N THR A 137 -18.33 -3.30 5.00
CA THR A 137 -18.64 -4.00 6.25
C THR A 137 -19.06 -5.45 6.02
N GLY A 138 -18.77 -6.30 7.00
CA GLY A 138 -19.08 -7.72 6.95
C GLY A 138 -17.91 -8.58 6.45
N PRO A 139 -18.11 -9.92 6.37
CA PRO A 139 -17.09 -10.82 5.88
C PRO A 139 -16.86 -10.60 4.38
N PRO A 140 -15.60 -10.51 3.90
CA PRO A 140 -15.35 -10.35 2.47
C PRO A 140 -15.92 -11.53 1.67
N ALA A 141 -16.57 -11.21 0.54
CA ALA A 141 -17.27 -12.19 -0.29
C ALA A 141 -16.32 -13.07 -1.13
N HIS A 142 -15.11 -12.56 -1.42
CA HIS A 142 -14.17 -13.19 -2.34
C HIS A 142 -13.01 -13.88 -1.62
N ARG A 143 -12.41 -14.85 -2.29
CA ARG A 143 -11.25 -15.62 -1.78
C ARG A 143 -10.02 -15.35 -2.64
N CYS A 144 -8.88 -15.10 -2.01
CA CYS A 144 -7.61 -14.94 -2.70
C CYS A 144 -6.99 -16.31 -3.01
N ARG A 145 -7.40 -16.91 -4.13
CA ARG A 145 -6.98 -18.26 -4.53
C ARG A 145 -5.48 -18.41 -4.75
N LEU A 146 -4.80 -17.36 -5.21
CA LEU A 146 -3.34 -17.40 -5.37
C LEU A 146 -2.67 -17.62 -4.01
N MET A 147 -2.97 -16.78 -3.01
CA MET A 147 -2.37 -16.90 -1.69
C MET A 147 -2.75 -18.20 -0.99
N GLU A 148 -4.00 -18.66 -1.11
CA GLU A 148 -4.41 -19.97 -0.58
C GLU A 148 -3.62 -21.12 -1.20
N SER A 149 -3.37 -21.05 -2.51
CA SER A 149 -2.57 -22.06 -3.22
C SER A 149 -1.09 -22.02 -2.81
N LEU A 150 -0.55 -20.83 -2.53
CA LEU A 150 0.79 -20.68 -1.96
C LEU A 150 0.85 -21.29 -0.56
N ILE A 151 -0.07 -20.90 0.34
CA ILE A 151 -0.14 -21.43 1.72
C ILE A 151 -0.27 -22.97 1.73
N ALA A 152 -0.96 -23.57 0.75
CA ALA A 152 -1.08 -25.02 0.64
C ALA A 152 0.27 -25.76 0.48
N HIS A 153 1.37 -25.06 0.13
CA HIS A 153 2.74 -25.59 0.14
C HIS A 153 3.31 -25.76 1.56
N ARG A 154 2.56 -25.40 2.60
CA ARG A 154 2.87 -25.60 4.01
C ARG A 154 1.82 -26.51 4.65
N PRO A 155 2.09 -27.83 4.76
CA PRO A 155 1.09 -28.80 5.24
C PRO A 155 0.53 -28.48 6.63
N HIS A 156 1.33 -27.88 7.53
CA HIS A 156 0.89 -27.49 8.86
C HIS A 156 -0.17 -26.37 8.84
N MET A 157 -0.28 -25.62 7.74
CA MET A 157 -1.27 -24.57 7.50
C MET A 157 -2.56 -25.07 6.85
N ALA A 158 -2.81 -26.38 6.83
CA ALA A 158 -4.06 -26.94 6.35
C ALA A 158 -5.28 -26.24 6.99
N GLY A 159 -6.24 -25.83 6.15
CA GLY A 159 -7.45 -25.12 6.56
C GLY A 159 -7.31 -23.60 6.68
N ALA A 160 -6.12 -23.04 6.48
CA ALA A 160 -5.95 -21.59 6.39
C ALA A 160 -6.68 -21.01 5.17
N THR A 161 -7.19 -19.80 5.32
CA THR A 161 -8.01 -19.13 4.31
C THR A 161 -7.58 -17.68 4.13
N VAL A 162 -7.66 -17.18 2.91
CA VAL A 162 -7.42 -15.77 2.61
C VAL A 162 -8.66 -15.20 1.92
N SER A 163 -9.36 -14.32 2.61
CA SER A 163 -10.49 -13.58 2.06
C SER A 163 -10.01 -12.23 1.55
N ILE A 164 -10.58 -11.74 0.45
CA ILE A 164 -10.19 -10.48 -0.18
C ILE A 164 -11.36 -9.51 -0.32
N ALA A 165 -11.10 -8.25 0.00
CA ALA A 165 -11.98 -7.10 -0.16
C ALA A 165 -11.26 -5.98 -0.93
N TYR A 166 -12.01 -5.12 -1.61
CA TYR A 166 -11.42 -4.01 -2.37
C TYR A 166 -12.45 -2.90 -2.67
N PRO A 167 -12.06 -1.61 -2.70
CA PRO A 167 -10.77 -1.09 -2.24
C PRO A 167 -10.74 -0.94 -0.72
N ASN A 168 -11.91 -0.98 -0.08
CA ASN A 168 -12.07 -0.82 1.36
C ASN A 168 -12.51 -2.13 2.00
N TRP A 169 -12.11 -2.30 3.25
CA TRP A 169 -12.74 -3.22 4.18
C TRP A 169 -12.81 -2.60 5.56
N GLY A 170 -13.81 -2.95 6.35
CA GLY A 170 -14.04 -2.33 7.64
C GLY A 170 -14.92 -3.13 8.57
N LEU A 171 -14.92 -2.67 9.81
CA LEU A 171 -15.69 -3.23 10.91
C LEU A 171 -16.58 -2.11 11.45
N ALA A 172 -17.83 -2.43 11.75
CA ALA A 172 -18.77 -1.51 12.37
C ALA A 172 -19.52 -2.20 13.51
N ASP A 173 -19.68 -1.50 14.61
CA ASP A 173 -20.51 -1.93 15.73
C ASP A 173 -21.68 -0.95 15.90
N GLY A 174 -22.87 -1.40 15.51
CA GLY A 174 -24.10 -0.61 15.62
C GLY A 174 -24.51 -0.29 17.07
N ASN A 175 -24.02 -1.02 18.08
CA ASN A 175 -24.35 -0.74 19.48
C ASN A 175 -23.54 0.43 20.03
N THR A 176 -22.26 0.50 19.71
CA THR A 176 -21.37 1.59 20.15
C THR A 176 -21.33 2.76 19.17
N GLY A 177 -21.75 2.54 17.91
CA GLY A 177 -21.65 3.51 16.82
C GLY A 177 -20.21 3.74 16.35
N ARG A 178 -19.31 2.79 16.64
CA ARG A 178 -17.90 2.83 16.21
C ARG A 178 -17.72 2.08 14.90
N ALA A 179 -16.82 2.58 14.06
CA ALA A 179 -16.35 1.86 12.89
C ALA A 179 -14.85 2.08 12.65
N VAL A 180 -14.23 1.09 12.01
CA VAL A 180 -12.87 1.18 11.46
C VAL A 180 -12.97 0.87 9.98
N VAL A 181 -12.49 1.78 9.13
CA VAL A 181 -12.38 1.57 7.68
C VAL A 181 -10.89 1.49 7.32
N MET A 182 -10.55 0.51 6.51
CA MET A 182 -9.19 0.19 6.08
C MET A 182 -9.13 0.30 4.57
N HIS A 183 -8.19 1.08 4.06
CA HIS A 183 -7.91 1.26 2.64
C HIS A 183 -6.41 1.28 2.41
N HIS A 184 -5.88 0.80 1.29
CA HIS A 184 -4.43 0.89 1.03
C HIS A 184 -3.94 2.36 1.00
N GLY A 185 -4.67 3.24 0.35
CA GLY A 185 -4.36 4.68 0.30
C GLY A 185 -4.08 5.21 -1.10
N HIS A 186 -3.92 4.35 -2.09
CA HIS A 186 -3.57 4.75 -3.47
C HIS A 186 -4.54 5.79 -4.06
N TYR A 187 -5.85 5.70 -3.83
CA TYR A 187 -6.78 6.72 -4.32
C TYR A 187 -6.71 8.09 -3.62
N LEU A 188 -6.01 8.20 -2.49
CA LEU A 188 -5.70 9.51 -1.89
C LEU A 188 -4.66 10.24 -2.74
N ASP A 189 -3.93 9.51 -3.57
CA ASP A 189 -2.94 10.05 -4.49
C ASP A 189 -3.59 10.35 -5.86
N GLY A 190 -3.42 11.59 -6.34
CA GLY A 190 -3.95 12.04 -7.62
C GLY A 190 -3.42 11.28 -8.83
N MET A 191 -2.23 10.66 -8.75
CA MET A 191 -1.67 9.81 -9.82
C MET A 191 -2.57 8.61 -10.12
N TYR A 192 -3.17 8.03 -9.08
CA TYR A 192 -4.10 6.90 -9.19
C TYR A 192 -5.53 7.32 -9.51
N ARG A 193 -5.78 8.64 -9.62
CA ARG A 193 -7.04 9.23 -10.07
C ARG A 193 -6.91 9.94 -11.42
N ALA A 194 -5.89 9.57 -12.20
CA ALA A 194 -5.57 10.26 -13.45
C ALA A 194 -6.73 10.18 -14.47
N LEU A 195 -7.43 9.05 -14.56
CA LEU A 195 -8.54 8.90 -15.50
C LEU A 195 -9.80 9.63 -15.05
N SER A 196 -10.08 9.71 -13.75
CA SER A 196 -11.15 10.58 -13.23
C SER A 196 -10.84 12.07 -13.47
N SER A 197 -9.58 12.47 -13.28
CA SER A 197 -9.13 13.84 -13.57
C SER A 197 -9.30 14.18 -15.04
N LEU A 198 -8.94 13.24 -15.93
CA LEU A 198 -9.15 13.38 -17.36
C LEU A 198 -10.63 13.48 -17.72
N ARG A 199 -11.51 12.63 -17.14
CA ARG A 199 -12.96 12.70 -17.34
C ARG A 199 -13.49 14.09 -16.97
N GLY A 200 -13.16 14.59 -15.78
CA GLY A 200 -13.56 15.91 -15.33
C GLY A 200 -13.14 17.02 -16.31
N PHE A 201 -11.90 16.94 -16.82
CA PHE A 201 -11.41 17.86 -17.85
C PHE A 201 -12.18 17.75 -19.17
N LEU A 202 -12.43 16.53 -19.68
CA LEU A 202 -13.13 16.30 -20.95
C LEU A 202 -14.59 16.76 -20.92
N GLU A 203 -15.25 16.61 -19.77
CA GLU A 203 -16.67 16.87 -19.60
C GLU A 203 -16.95 18.28 -19.04
N ASN A 204 -15.91 19.06 -18.71
CA ASN A 204 -16.01 20.27 -17.89
C ASN A 204 -16.82 20.02 -16.59
N GLY A 205 -16.65 18.83 -16.01
CA GLY A 205 -17.33 18.37 -14.80
C GLY A 205 -16.37 18.26 -13.62
N GLU A 206 -16.88 17.77 -12.49
CA GLU A 206 -16.04 17.47 -11.33
C GLU A 206 -15.06 16.33 -11.66
N ALA A 207 -13.79 16.50 -11.28
CA ALA A 207 -12.73 15.52 -11.50
C ALA A 207 -12.77 14.38 -10.48
N GLN A 208 -13.35 14.62 -9.31
CA GLN A 208 -13.38 13.68 -8.21
C GLN A 208 -14.65 12.81 -8.27
N PRO A 209 -14.54 11.46 -8.28
CA PRO A 209 -15.71 10.58 -8.26
C PRO A 209 -16.53 10.67 -6.97
N GLU A 210 -17.84 10.46 -7.06
CA GLU A 210 -18.73 10.48 -5.88
C GLU A 210 -18.85 9.11 -5.19
N THR A 211 -18.58 8.02 -5.91
CA THR A 211 -18.76 6.65 -5.41
C THR A 211 -17.49 5.82 -5.61
N MET A 212 -17.29 4.82 -4.75
CA MET A 212 -16.18 3.86 -4.87
C MET A 212 -16.25 3.09 -6.19
N GLN A 213 -17.45 2.71 -6.62
CA GLN A 213 -17.66 2.03 -7.90
C GLN A 213 -17.17 2.88 -9.08
N GLN A 214 -17.50 4.17 -9.10
CA GLN A 214 -17.03 5.05 -10.17
C GLN A 214 -15.51 5.24 -10.13
N LEU A 215 -14.95 5.39 -8.93
CA LEU A 215 -13.52 5.57 -8.72
C LEU A 215 -12.71 4.37 -9.26
N GLU A 216 -13.12 3.15 -8.96
CA GLU A 216 -12.48 1.94 -9.46
C GLU A 216 -12.80 1.66 -10.94
N ALA A 217 -14.04 1.86 -11.39
CA ALA A 217 -14.39 1.67 -12.80
C ALA A 217 -13.58 2.57 -13.75
N GLU A 218 -13.24 3.77 -13.29
CA GLU A 218 -12.44 4.71 -14.08
C GLU A 218 -10.94 4.46 -13.96
N ASN A 219 -10.43 4.15 -12.77
CA ASN A 219 -8.98 4.14 -12.54
C ASN A 219 -8.36 2.75 -12.36
N GLY A 220 -9.13 1.71 -12.03
CA GLY A 220 -8.61 0.34 -11.91
C GLY A 220 -7.81 -0.12 -13.13
N PRO A 221 -8.31 0.06 -14.38
CA PRO A 221 -7.54 -0.28 -15.58
C PRO A 221 -6.25 0.52 -15.75
N TRP A 222 -6.21 1.76 -15.25
CA TRP A 222 -5.01 2.59 -15.26
C TRP A 222 -3.97 2.08 -14.26
N ILE A 223 -4.41 1.67 -13.08
CA ILE A 223 -3.57 1.08 -12.04
C ILE A 223 -2.97 -0.24 -12.55
N ASP A 224 -3.79 -1.13 -13.13
CA ASP A 224 -3.31 -2.39 -13.71
C ASP A 224 -2.29 -2.19 -14.83
N PHE A 225 -2.59 -1.30 -15.78
CA PHE A 225 -1.69 -1.05 -16.90
C PHE A 225 -0.31 -0.59 -16.41
N LEU A 226 -0.31 0.34 -15.48
CA LEU A 226 0.91 0.93 -14.95
C LEU A 226 1.65 -0.09 -14.06
N TRP A 227 1.01 -0.58 -13.00
CA TRP A 227 1.68 -1.32 -11.93
C TRP A 227 1.39 -2.81 -11.95
N SER A 228 0.82 -3.38 -13.00
CA SER A 228 0.75 -4.83 -13.17
C SER A 228 1.31 -5.25 -14.52
N ASP A 229 1.05 -4.49 -15.59
CA ASP A 229 1.52 -4.84 -16.93
C ASP A 229 2.87 -4.21 -17.29
N LEU A 230 3.07 -2.91 -17.03
CA LEU A 230 4.29 -2.22 -17.44
C LEU A 230 5.52 -2.64 -16.61
N GLY A 231 5.37 -2.78 -15.30
CA GLY A 231 6.48 -3.20 -14.45
C GLY A 231 6.81 -4.69 -14.54
N SER A 232 5.87 -5.54 -14.98
CA SER A 232 6.11 -6.97 -15.24
C SER A 232 6.62 -7.28 -16.66
N ALA A 233 6.81 -6.26 -17.51
CA ALA A 233 7.20 -6.38 -18.92
C ALA A 233 8.68 -6.79 -19.17
N GLY A 234 9.26 -7.64 -18.34
CA GLY A 234 10.62 -8.17 -18.51
C GLY A 234 11.70 -7.06 -18.51
N GLU A 235 12.59 -7.06 -19.50
CA GLU A 235 13.67 -6.05 -19.63
C GLU A 235 13.13 -4.61 -19.68
N ILE A 236 11.94 -4.41 -20.27
CA ILE A 236 11.27 -3.10 -20.34
C ILE A 236 10.73 -2.69 -18.95
N GLY A 237 10.30 -3.65 -18.13
CA GLY A 237 9.88 -3.41 -16.75
C GLY A 237 11.03 -2.92 -15.86
N GLY A 238 12.25 -3.43 -16.07
CA GLY A 238 13.46 -2.91 -15.41
C GLY A 238 13.77 -1.46 -15.76
N GLU A 239 13.56 -1.06 -17.02
CA GLU A 239 13.64 0.34 -17.44
C GLU A 239 12.47 1.18 -16.90
N ALA A 240 11.27 0.61 -16.75
CA ALA A 240 10.11 1.28 -16.15
C ALA A 240 10.31 1.54 -14.64
N GLY A 241 10.98 0.64 -13.91
CA GLY A 241 11.45 0.90 -12.54
C GLY A 241 12.43 2.08 -12.46
N SER A 242 13.28 2.26 -13.49
CA SER A 242 14.13 3.45 -13.61
C SER A 242 13.34 4.72 -13.97
N LEU A 243 12.25 4.59 -14.75
CA LEU A 243 11.32 5.66 -15.08
C LEU A 243 10.59 6.14 -13.82
N TYR A 244 10.13 5.21 -12.98
CA TYR A 244 9.51 5.45 -11.68
C TYR A 244 10.49 6.13 -10.71
N ALA A 245 11.71 5.62 -10.56
CA ALA A 245 12.74 6.27 -9.74
C ALA A 245 13.10 7.69 -10.24
N THR A 246 12.96 7.93 -11.56
CA THR A 246 13.17 9.26 -12.15
C THR A 246 11.97 10.18 -11.89
N MET A 247 10.72 9.68 -11.96
CA MET A 247 9.51 10.41 -11.60
C MET A 247 9.48 10.80 -10.11
N LEU A 248 10.02 9.94 -9.24
CA LEU A 248 10.24 10.17 -7.82
C LEU A 248 11.44 11.07 -7.50
N SER A 249 12.18 11.57 -8.50
CA SER A 249 13.29 12.50 -8.26
C SER A 249 12.84 13.96 -8.46
N ALA A 250 12.67 14.71 -7.36
CA ALA A 250 12.15 16.09 -7.29
C ALA A 250 12.80 17.15 -8.22
N GLY A 251 13.90 16.82 -8.91
CA GLY A 251 14.64 17.74 -9.79
C GLY A 251 14.37 17.59 -11.29
N ALA A 252 13.78 16.48 -11.76
CA ALA A 252 13.73 16.13 -13.18
C ALA A 252 12.34 16.23 -13.83
N SER A 253 11.26 16.32 -13.04
CA SER A 253 9.92 15.88 -13.46
C SER A 253 9.29 16.68 -14.60
N HIS A 254 9.54 17.99 -14.75
CA HIS A 254 8.90 18.79 -15.82
C HIS A 254 9.58 18.62 -17.19
N ASP A 255 10.90 18.76 -17.26
CA ASP A 255 11.67 18.55 -18.50
C ASP A 255 11.60 17.07 -18.94
N PHE A 256 11.52 16.15 -17.97
CA PHE A 256 11.36 14.73 -18.20
C PHE A 256 9.94 14.36 -18.67
N ALA A 257 8.89 14.90 -18.04
CA ALA A 257 7.50 14.78 -18.49
C ALA A 257 7.35 15.22 -19.94
N GLU A 258 7.90 16.39 -20.28
CA GLU A 258 7.84 16.90 -21.64
C GLU A 258 8.64 16.02 -22.62
N SER A 259 9.79 15.49 -22.19
CA SER A 259 10.60 14.55 -22.98
C SER A 259 9.87 13.22 -23.23
N ILE A 260 9.20 12.65 -22.23
CA ILE A 260 8.39 11.44 -22.36
C ILE A 260 7.21 11.69 -23.30
N ALA A 261 6.44 12.75 -23.07
CA ALA A 261 5.30 13.09 -23.92
C ALA A 261 5.74 13.25 -25.38
N ARG A 262 6.87 13.92 -25.64
CA ARG A 262 7.46 14.06 -26.99
C ARG A 262 7.95 12.73 -27.57
N ARG A 263 8.51 11.83 -26.76
CA ARG A 263 8.95 10.50 -27.20
C ARG A 263 7.78 9.58 -27.53
N ILE A 264 6.72 9.56 -26.72
CA ILE A 264 5.51 8.78 -26.96
C ILE A 264 4.82 9.25 -28.25
N THR A 265 4.60 10.56 -28.37
CA THR A 265 3.97 11.17 -29.55
C THR A 265 4.82 11.01 -30.80
N GLY A 266 6.14 11.16 -30.70
CA GLY A 266 7.09 10.90 -31.78
C GLY A 266 7.12 9.42 -32.21
N GLY A 267 7.06 8.49 -31.24
CA GLY A 267 7.02 7.05 -31.49
C GLY A 267 5.73 6.60 -32.18
N LEU A 268 4.58 7.10 -31.71
CA LEU A 268 3.26 6.84 -32.31
C LEU A 268 3.22 7.28 -33.78
N ASN A 269 3.78 8.45 -34.08
CA ASN A 269 3.81 8.97 -35.44
C ASN A 269 4.79 8.19 -36.35
N SER A 270 6.01 7.95 -35.87
CA SER A 270 7.09 7.38 -36.68
C SER A 270 7.02 5.86 -36.86
N LYS A 271 6.51 5.12 -35.86
CA LYS A 271 6.47 3.65 -35.87
C LYS A 271 5.09 3.08 -36.20
N LEU A 272 4.03 3.77 -35.79
CA LEU A 272 2.65 3.27 -35.92
C LEU A 272 1.80 4.09 -36.91
N GLY A 273 2.34 5.18 -37.45
CA GLY A 273 1.64 6.06 -38.39
C GLY A 273 0.45 6.81 -37.77
N ILE A 274 0.36 6.84 -36.45
CA ILE A 274 -0.73 7.50 -35.72
C ILE A 274 -0.37 8.98 -35.59
N ASN A 275 -1.17 9.85 -36.20
CA ASN A 275 -0.96 11.29 -36.12
C ASN A 275 -1.30 11.80 -34.70
N PRO A 276 -0.33 12.33 -33.92
CA PRO A 276 -0.59 12.83 -32.57
C PRO A 276 -1.53 14.05 -32.55
N LYS A 277 -1.66 14.76 -33.68
CA LYS A 277 -2.61 15.88 -33.84
C LYS A 277 -4.00 15.43 -34.26
N MET A 278 -4.24 14.12 -34.37
CA MET A 278 -5.58 13.60 -34.63
C MET A 278 -6.52 14.04 -33.52
N GLN A 279 -7.66 14.60 -33.91
CA GLN A 279 -8.73 14.93 -32.97
C GLN A 279 -9.43 13.66 -32.53
N LEU A 280 -9.55 13.48 -31.22
CA LEU A 280 -10.28 12.37 -30.60
C LEU A 280 -11.75 12.75 -30.43
N LYS A 281 -12.02 13.72 -29.54
CA LYS A 281 -13.37 14.23 -29.25
C LYS A 281 -13.27 15.68 -28.73
N TYR A 282 -14.29 16.50 -28.99
CA TYR A 282 -14.40 17.89 -28.50
C TYR A 282 -13.19 18.80 -28.77
N GLY A 283 -12.49 18.60 -29.90
CA GLY A 283 -11.32 19.42 -30.28
C GLY A 283 -10.02 19.06 -29.56
N ILE A 284 -10.03 18.01 -28.72
CA ILE A 284 -8.85 17.52 -28.01
C ILE A 284 -8.09 16.56 -28.92
N THR A 285 -6.79 16.79 -29.05
CA THR A 285 -5.88 15.94 -29.83
C THR A 285 -5.27 14.85 -28.96
N LEU A 286 -4.79 13.78 -29.59
CA LEU A 286 -4.04 12.72 -28.91
C LEU A 286 -2.79 13.27 -28.18
N ASP A 287 -2.12 14.28 -28.74
CA ASP A 287 -0.99 14.98 -28.12
C ASP A 287 -1.41 15.73 -26.85
N ASN A 288 -2.54 16.44 -26.88
CA ASN A 288 -3.08 17.13 -25.70
C ASN A 288 -3.43 16.14 -24.59
N LEU A 289 -3.97 14.98 -24.96
CA LEU A 289 -4.31 13.92 -24.03
C LEU A 289 -3.07 13.35 -23.36
N ILE A 290 -2.05 12.97 -24.14
CA ILE A 290 -0.79 12.40 -23.62
C ILE A 290 -0.06 13.41 -22.73
N ARG A 291 0.02 14.67 -23.14
CA ARG A 291 0.62 15.74 -22.33
C ARG A 291 -0.14 15.95 -21.03
N ALA A 292 -1.46 16.06 -21.08
CA ALA A 292 -2.28 16.22 -19.87
C ALA A 292 -2.10 15.03 -18.92
N SER A 293 -2.12 13.79 -19.42
CA SER A 293 -1.86 12.59 -18.61
C SER A 293 -0.46 12.61 -17.96
N VAL A 294 0.58 12.98 -18.71
CA VAL A 294 1.94 13.03 -18.20
C VAL A 294 2.14 14.21 -17.22
N ASP A 295 1.59 15.39 -17.50
CA ASP A 295 1.68 16.55 -16.62
C ASP A 295 0.90 16.34 -15.31
N LEU A 296 -0.28 15.71 -15.36
CA LEU A 296 -1.11 15.40 -14.18
C LEU A 296 -0.43 14.38 -13.24
N THR A 297 0.34 13.45 -13.79
CA THR A 297 1.03 12.39 -13.03
C THR A 297 2.40 12.87 -12.52
N ALA A 298 3.18 13.59 -13.33
CA ALA A 298 4.53 14.03 -12.98
C ALA A 298 4.58 15.35 -12.18
N GLY A 299 3.66 16.29 -12.43
CA GLY A 299 3.63 17.59 -11.74
C GLY A 299 3.30 17.48 -10.26
N ARG A 300 2.32 16.63 -9.92
CA ARG A 300 1.89 16.42 -8.52
C ARG A 300 2.88 15.57 -7.71
N ALA A 301 3.56 14.61 -8.34
CA ALA A 301 4.62 13.84 -7.69
C ALA A 301 5.80 14.73 -7.25
N ALA A 302 6.16 15.73 -8.07
CA ALA A 302 7.24 16.66 -7.77
C ALA A 302 6.90 17.69 -6.66
N GLU A 303 5.64 18.11 -6.56
CA GLU A 303 5.19 19.03 -5.52
C GLU A 303 5.16 18.36 -4.13
N ARG A 304 4.72 17.11 -4.04
CA ARG A 304 4.65 16.36 -2.75
C ARG A 304 5.99 16.10 -2.08
N GLN A 305 7.08 15.97 -2.83
CA GLN A 305 8.43 15.84 -2.25
C GLN A 305 9.03 17.18 -1.79
N ARG A 306 8.62 18.32 -2.36
CA ARG A 306 9.17 19.63 -1.96
C ARG A 306 8.75 20.06 -0.56
N ASP A 307 7.56 19.66 -0.12
CA ASP A 307 7.06 19.91 1.24
C ASP A 307 7.44 18.79 2.24
N GLY A 308 7.96 17.66 1.74
CA GLY A 308 8.10 16.39 2.48
C GLY A 308 9.29 16.25 3.43
N TYR A 309 10.21 17.22 3.49
CA TYR A 309 11.40 17.13 4.35
C TYR A 309 11.12 17.34 5.85
N GLY A 310 9.94 17.88 6.22
CA GLY A 310 9.61 18.20 7.63
C GLY A 310 8.17 17.94 8.06
N HIS A 311 7.26 17.63 7.14
CA HIS A 311 5.85 17.39 7.43
C HIS A 311 5.40 16.01 6.94
N VAL A 312 4.60 15.33 7.77
CA VAL A 312 4.11 13.98 7.47
C VAL A 312 2.91 14.01 6.51
N LEU A 313 2.06 15.05 6.61
CA LEU A 313 0.98 15.35 5.67
C LEU A 313 1.05 16.80 5.21
N GLY A 314 0.88 17.04 3.90
CA GLY A 314 0.66 18.36 3.31
C GLY A 314 -0.81 18.76 3.24
N GLU A 315 -1.11 20.04 2.98
CA GLU A 315 -2.49 20.54 2.88
C GLU A 315 -3.32 19.80 1.82
N ALA A 316 -2.73 19.52 0.65
CA ALA A 316 -3.38 18.79 -0.43
C ALA A 316 -3.72 17.33 -0.05
N GLU A 317 -2.89 16.68 0.78
CA GLU A 317 -3.14 15.31 1.24
C GLU A 317 -4.28 15.28 2.27
N ILE A 318 -4.37 16.29 3.13
CA ILE A 318 -5.49 16.46 4.05
C ILE A 318 -6.80 16.69 3.28
N GLU A 319 -6.76 17.51 2.22
CA GLU A 319 -7.92 17.72 1.33
C GLU A 319 -8.35 16.42 0.64
N ASP A 320 -7.39 15.65 0.11
CA ASP A 320 -7.67 14.37 -0.55
C ASP A 320 -8.23 13.31 0.42
N ILE A 321 -7.71 13.23 1.66
CA ILE A 321 -8.28 12.39 2.71
C ILE A 321 -9.69 12.85 3.09
N GLY A 322 -9.89 14.16 3.26
CA GLY A 322 -11.18 14.75 3.58
C GLY A 322 -12.23 14.46 2.52
N TRP A 323 -11.89 14.62 1.25
CA TRP A 323 -12.75 14.24 0.13
C TRP A 323 -13.09 12.75 0.15
N TYR A 324 -12.07 11.89 0.22
CA TYR A 324 -12.27 10.44 0.14
C TYR A 324 -13.19 9.92 1.26
N LEU A 325 -12.97 10.41 2.49
CA LEU A 325 -13.76 10.03 3.65
C LEU A 325 -15.16 10.65 3.66
N GLY A 326 -15.27 11.93 3.29
CA GLY A 326 -16.52 12.70 3.32
C GLY A 326 -17.47 12.40 2.17
N THR A 327 -16.95 11.84 1.06
CA THR A 327 -17.73 11.57 -0.15
C THR A 327 -17.81 10.07 -0.44
N PRO A 328 -16.87 9.40 -1.15
CA PRO A 328 -17.09 8.02 -1.58
C PRO A 328 -17.20 7.03 -0.42
N VAL A 329 -16.41 7.16 0.67
CA VAL A 329 -16.54 6.29 1.86
C VAL A 329 -17.87 6.56 2.57
N ALA A 330 -18.19 7.83 2.82
CA ALA A 330 -19.42 8.20 3.50
C ALA A 330 -20.67 7.73 2.74
N ASN A 331 -20.67 7.82 1.41
CA ASN A 331 -21.77 7.34 0.59
C ASN A 331 -21.96 5.82 0.73
N GLN A 332 -20.87 5.06 0.65
CA GLN A 332 -20.93 3.60 0.80
C GLN A 332 -21.35 3.18 2.24
N LEU A 333 -20.83 3.85 3.27
CA LEU A 333 -21.24 3.57 4.66
C LEU A 333 -22.72 3.88 4.90
N ARG A 334 -23.25 4.96 4.33
CA ARG A 334 -24.69 5.26 4.44
C ARG A 334 -25.55 4.22 3.72
N GLU A 335 -25.09 3.71 2.58
CA GLU A 335 -25.77 2.63 1.86
C GLU A 335 -25.79 1.33 2.68
N GLU A 336 -24.66 0.96 3.29
CA GLU A 336 -24.53 -0.30 4.03
C GLU A 336 -25.12 -0.25 5.44
N LEU A 337 -24.96 0.86 6.16
CA LEU A 337 -25.34 1.00 7.57
C LEU A 337 -26.60 1.85 7.79
N GLY A 338 -27.08 2.55 6.76
CA GLY A 338 -28.21 3.49 6.83
C GLY A 338 -27.85 4.88 7.36
N GLU A 339 -26.84 4.98 8.22
CA GLU A 339 -26.28 6.23 8.73
C GLU A 339 -24.76 6.14 8.92
N LEU A 340 -24.10 7.29 9.04
CA LEU A 340 -22.67 7.30 9.33
C LEU A 340 -22.40 6.88 10.78
N PRO A 341 -21.31 6.13 11.03
CA PRO A 341 -20.89 5.82 12.38
C PRO A 341 -20.62 7.13 13.15
N ARG A 342 -20.97 7.12 14.44
CA ARG A 342 -20.70 8.25 15.34
C ARG A 342 -19.21 8.51 15.47
N GLU A 343 -18.42 7.44 15.55
CA GLU A 343 -16.97 7.47 15.68
C GLU A 343 -16.34 6.60 14.59
N LEU A 344 -15.53 7.21 13.73
CA LEU A 344 -14.80 6.52 12.67
C LEU A 344 -13.30 6.60 12.92
N SER A 345 -12.61 5.47 12.75
CA SER A 345 -11.17 5.44 12.50
C SER A 345 -10.89 4.99 11.07
N PHE A 346 -9.95 5.63 10.40
CA PHE A 346 -9.49 5.30 9.07
C PHE A 346 -8.03 4.87 9.11
N VAL A 347 -7.75 3.66 8.62
CA VAL A 347 -6.41 3.07 8.56
C VAL A 347 -5.99 2.98 7.11
N PHE A 348 -4.79 3.46 6.78
CA PHE A 348 -4.24 3.37 5.44
C PHE A 348 -2.71 3.26 5.41
N GLY A 349 -2.15 2.99 4.23
CA GLY A 349 -0.72 2.90 3.95
C GLY A 349 -0.27 3.86 2.84
N HIS A 350 0.46 3.36 1.84
CA HIS A 350 0.87 4.03 0.58
C HIS A 350 1.97 5.11 0.68
N THR A 351 2.05 5.87 1.79
CA THR A 351 2.96 7.04 1.86
C THR A 351 4.34 6.73 2.43
N HIS A 352 4.53 5.52 2.97
CA HIS A 352 5.73 5.10 3.70
C HIS A 352 6.10 5.97 4.92
N LYS A 353 5.18 6.85 5.37
CA LYS A 353 5.37 7.78 6.50
C LYS A 353 4.35 7.48 7.58
N PRO A 354 4.70 6.71 8.61
CA PRO A 354 3.72 6.20 9.54
C PRO A 354 3.31 7.35 10.48
N PHE A 355 2.00 7.58 10.64
CA PHE A 355 1.48 8.66 11.49
C PHE A 355 0.11 8.33 12.07
N GLN A 356 -0.33 9.16 13.02
CA GLN A 356 -1.71 9.14 13.48
C GLN A 356 -2.13 10.54 13.93
N ASP A 357 -3.39 10.90 13.65
CA ASP A 357 -3.96 12.20 13.99
C ASP A 357 -5.50 12.13 14.00
N GLU A 358 -6.15 13.25 14.27
CA GLU A 358 -7.58 13.45 14.14
C GLU A 358 -7.89 14.51 13.08
N LEU A 359 -8.68 14.15 12.07
CA LEU A 359 -9.08 15.07 11.00
C LEU A 359 -10.56 15.41 11.09
N MET A 360 -10.90 16.69 10.98
CA MET A 360 -12.28 17.12 10.77
C MET A 360 -12.68 16.85 9.33
N VAL A 361 -13.64 15.94 9.14
CA VAL A 361 -14.13 15.53 7.83
C VAL A 361 -15.61 15.87 7.70
N GLU A 362 -16.00 16.43 6.56
CA GLU A 362 -17.40 16.75 6.29
C GLU A 362 -18.30 15.50 6.39
N GLY A 363 -19.48 15.66 6.97
CA GLY A 363 -20.44 14.59 7.18
C GLY A 363 -20.29 13.83 8.51
N TYR A 364 -19.12 13.87 9.16
CA TYR A 364 -18.91 13.22 10.46
C TYR A 364 -19.13 14.20 11.62
N THR A 365 -19.68 13.69 12.73
CA THR A 365 -20.01 14.52 13.92
C THR A 365 -18.82 14.70 14.86
N LEU A 366 -17.89 13.76 14.85
CA LEU A 366 -16.63 13.80 15.57
C LEU A 366 -15.50 13.82 14.54
N PRO A 367 -14.28 14.26 14.90
CA PRO A 367 -13.12 14.05 14.05
C PRO A 367 -13.01 12.58 13.63
N VAL A 368 -12.38 12.29 12.51
CA VAL A 368 -12.03 10.92 12.13
C VAL A 368 -10.63 10.64 12.67
N GLY A 369 -10.44 9.54 13.41
CA GLY A 369 -9.11 9.10 13.80
C GLY A 369 -8.40 8.53 12.56
N VAL A 370 -7.26 9.07 12.18
CA VAL A 370 -6.54 8.67 10.97
C VAL A 370 -5.22 8.02 11.37
N PHE A 371 -4.90 6.88 10.76
CA PHE A 371 -3.70 6.10 11.04
C PHE A 371 -3.04 5.68 9.73
N ASN A 372 -1.78 6.04 9.54
CA ASN A 372 -0.96 5.57 8.43
C ASN A 372 0.07 4.54 8.94
N THR A 373 0.15 3.39 8.27
CA THR A 373 1.06 2.28 8.57
C THR A 373 2.50 2.55 8.16
N GLY A 374 2.77 3.55 7.32
CA GLY A 374 4.04 3.74 6.64
C GLY A 374 4.39 2.54 5.76
N GLY A 375 5.67 2.20 5.65
CA GLY A 375 6.13 1.13 4.77
C GLY A 375 7.47 0.54 5.17
N TRP A 376 7.75 -0.64 4.59
CA TRP A 376 8.94 -1.44 4.89
C TRP A 376 10.05 -1.30 3.85
N VAL A 377 9.86 -0.41 2.87
CA VAL A 377 10.77 -0.23 1.74
C VAL A 377 11.66 0.98 1.93
N LEU A 378 12.92 0.85 1.53
CA LEU A 378 13.89 1.95 1.46
C LEU A 378 13.96 2.50 0.03
N ASP A 379 12.90 3.17 -0.38
CA ASP A 379 12.69 3.66 -1.75
C ASP A 379 13.40 5.00 -2.02
N GLU A 380 13.68 5.81 -1.00
CA GLU A 380 14.37 7.11 -1.16
C GLU A 380 15.90 7.05 -1.01
N PRO A 381 16.67 7.86 -1.79
CA PRO A 381 18.14 7.86 -1.72
C PRO A 381 18.69 8.33 -0.38
N THR A 382 17.89 9.12 0.34
CA THR A 382 18.23 9.76 1.60
C THR A 382 17.27 9.29 2.68
N LEU A 383 17.81 8.92 3.83
CA LEU A 383 17.01 8.59 5.01
C LEU A 383 16.23 9.81 5.48
N MET A 384 14.94 9.63 5.78
CA MET A 384 14.06 10.70 6.23
C MET A 384 13.43 10.34 7.57
N PRO A 385 13.58 11.14 8.64
CA PRO A 385 13.06 10.82 9.98
C PRO A 385 11.55 10.53 10.03
N VAL A 386 10.80 10.99 9.03
CA VAL A 386 9.35 10.75 8.91
C VAL A 386 9.00 9.43 8.22
N GLN A 387 9.94 8.81 7.50
CA GLN A 387 9.75 7.49 6.91
C GLN A 387 9.90 6.40 7.97
N GLY A 388 9.24 5.26 7.73
CA GLY A 388 9.30 4.09 8.59
C GLY A 388 8.02 3.28 8.53
N CYS A 389 7.79 2.47 9.56
CA CYS A 389 6.60 1.62 9.62
C CYS A 389 5.94 1.60 11.01
N SER A 390 4.63 1.42 11.00
CA SER A 390 3.80 0.94 12.10
C SER A 390 2.91 -0.23 11.67
N ALA A 391 2.65 -1.12 12.63
CA ALA A 391 1.49 -2.01 12.56
C ALA A 391 0.31 -1.33 13.26
N VAL A 392 -0.90 -1.45 12.72
CA VAL A 392 -2.09 -0.86 13.36
C VAL A 392 -2.86 -1.94 14.11
N LEU A 393 -3.12 -1.69 15.39
CA LEU A 393 -3.84 -2.58 16.30
C LEU A 393 -5.31 -2.14 16.35
N VAL A 394 -6.23 -3.10 16.22
CA VAL A 394 -7.67 -2.86 16.37
C VAL A 394 -8.23 -3.79 17.44
N SER A 395 -8.95 -3.24 18.42
CA SER A 395 -9.55 -4.02 19.50
C SER A 395 -10.90 -4.64 19.12
N ASP A 396 -11.40 -5.51 19.99
CA ASP A 396 -12.77 -6.02 19.97
C ASP A 396 -13.84 -4.92 20.14
N ASP A 397 -13.50 -3.81 20.81
CA ASP A 397 -14.34 -2.61 20.99
C ASP A 397 -14.12 -1.54 19.90
N LEU A 398 -13.44 -1.91 18.80
CA LEU A 398 -13.08 -1.03 17.68
C LEU A 398 -12.28 0.22 18.07
N GLU A 399 -11.51 0.16 19.16
CA GLU A 399 -10.46 1.13 19.45
C GLU A 399 -9.24 0.86 18.55
N VAL A 400 -8.53 1.90 18.13
CA VAL A 400 -7.38 1.80 17.24
C VAL A 400 -6.13 2.41 17.89
N ALA A 401 -4.99 1.76 17.69
CA ALA A 401 -3.69 2.26 18.12
C ALA A 401 -2.60 1.89 17.10
N SER A 402 -1.61 2.76 16.95
CA SER A 402 -0.44 2.55 16.10
C SER A 402 0.70 1.95 16.92
N LEU A 403 1.12 0.72 16.62
CA LEU A 403 2.39 0.17 17.07
C LEU A 403 3.49 0.69 16.14
N ARG A 404 4.11 1.81 16.50
CA ARG A 404 5.25 2.36 15.77
C ARG A 404 6.44 1.43 15.92
N LEU A 405 6.89 0.84 14.82
CA LEU A 405 7.96 -0.16 14.80
C LEU A 405 9.32 0.50 14.61
N PHE A 406 9.43 1.38 13.61
CA PHE A 406 10.62 2.19 13.42
C PHE A 406 10.29 3.45 12.62
N ASN A 407 11.21 4.40 12.73
CA ASN A 407 11.39 5.47 11.77
C ASN A 407 12.85 5.43 11.32
N ASP A 408 13.18 5.99 10.16
CA ASP A 408 14.57 6.10 9.75
C ASP A 408 15.42 6.80 10.84
N PRO A 409 16.67 6.34 11.04
CA PRO A 409 17.51 6.86 12.09
C PRO A 409 17.84 8.34 11.86
N THR A 410 17.65 9.16 12.89
CA THR A 410 18.11 10.56 12.92
C THR A 410 19.43 10.61 13.66
N ASP A 411 20.48 11.15 13.03
CA ASP A 411 21.85 11.17 13.59
C ASP A 411 22.35 9.78 14.04
N GLY A 412 21.93 8.72 13.32
CA GLY A 412 22.28 7.34 13.63
C GLY A 412 21.53 6.73 14.82
N VAL A 413 20.52 7.42 15.34
CA VAL A 413 19.67 6.94 16.44
C VAL A 413 18.28 6.62 15.93
N MET A 414 17.83 5.40 16.16
CA MET A 414 16.48 4.96 15.86
C MET A 414 15.58 5.07 17.10
N SER A 415 14.35 5.55 16.92
CA SER A 415 13.37 5.59 18.01
C SER A 415 12.96 4.17 18.41
N PRO A 416 12.72 3.90 19.71
CA PRO A 416 12.25 2.59 20.15
C PRO A 416 10.82 2.31 19.66
N VAL A 417 10.50 1.01 19.59
CA VAL A 417 9.13 0.53 19.35
C VAL A 417 8.22 1.06 20.45
N ARG A 418 7.07 1.60 20.07
CA ARG A 418 6.11 2.22 20.99
C ARG A 418 4.68 2.18 20.45
N VAL A 419 3.71 2.39 21.33
CA VAL A 419 2.30 2.47 20.94
C VAL A 419 1.82 3.91 21.05
N GLU A 420 1.14 4.40 20.02
CA GLU A 420 0.59 5.75 19.93
C GLU A 420 -0.90 5.70 19.56
N GLY A 421 -1.74 6.50 20.23
CA GLY A 421 -3.12 6.74 19.81
C GLY A 421 -3.22 7.97 18.90
N SER A 422 -4.38 8.20 18.29
CA SER A 422 -4.63 9.36 17.41
C SER A 422 -4.71 10.71 18.13
N GLY A 423 -4.60 10.75 19.46
CA GLY A 423 -4.90 11.92 20.30
C GLY A 423 -6.10 11.70 21.23
N ARG A 424 -6.94 10.70 20.92
CA ARG A 424 -8.02 10.24 21.79
C ARG A 424 -7.52 9.38 22.93
N VAL A 425 -8.22 9.45 24.06
CA VAL A 425 -8.06 8.47 25.14
C VAL A 425 -8.46 7.10 24.60
N SER A 426 -7.50 6.17 24.60
CA SER A 426 -7.64 4.82 24.05
C SER A 426 -7.12 3.82 25.08
N ARG A 427 -7.99 2.94 25.58
CA ARG A 427 -7.56 1.86 26.48
C ARG A 427 -6.64 0.90 25.74
N LEU A 428 -6.86 0.73 24.43
CA LEU A 428 -5.97 -0.03 23.57
C LEU A 428 -4.55 0.52 23.55
N ALA A 429 -4.39 1.84 23.38
CA ALA A 429 -3.06 2.43 23.37
C ALA A 429 -2.32 2.18 24.70
N ASP A 430 -3.00 2.36 25.83
CA ASP A 430 -2.42 2.14 27.16
C ASP A 430 -2.07 0.67 27.42
N GLU A 431 -3.02 -0.26 27.18
CA GLU A 431 -2.83 -1.68 27.45
C GLU A 431 -1.79 -2.32 26.52
N ALA A 432 -1.77 -1.93 25.24
CA ALA A 432 -0.78 -2.41 24.28
C ALA A 432 0.59 -1.78 24.55
N GLY A 433 0.66 -0.49 24.92
CA GLY A 433 1.89 0.16 25.34
C GLY A 433 2.54 -0.54 26.53
N ALA A 434 1.75 -0.84 27.56
CA ALA A 434 2.23 -1.61 28.71
C ALA A 434 2.66 -3.04 28.33
N ALA A 435 2.05 -3.65 27.31
CA ALA A 435 2.48 -4.96 26.81
C ALA A 435 3.83 -4.90 26.10
N VAL A 436 4.02 -3.93 25.22
CA VAL A 436 5.29 -3.66 24.52
C VAL A 436 6.41 -3.38 25.52
N GLU A 437 6.15 -2.58 26.56
CA GLU A 437 7.14 -2.27 27.61
C GLU A 437 7.58 -3.51 28.39
N ARG A 438 6.67 -4.45 28.69
CA ARG A 438 7.01 -5.70 29.38
C ARG A 438 7.97 -6.59 28.60
N VAL A 439 7.95 -6.51 27.27
CA VAL A 439 8.80 -7.31 26.37
C VAL A 439 9.82 -6.44 25.63
N ALA A 440 10.19 -5.29 26.22
CA ALA A 440 11.05 -4.28 25.61
C ALA A 440 12.41 -4.84 25.12
N SER A 441 12.93 -5.92 25.71
CA SER A 441 14.16 -6.56 25.23
C SER A 441 14.00 -7.16 23.82
N HIS A 442 12.88 -7.82 23.54
CA HIS A 442 12.61 -8.39 22.21
C HIS A 442 12.45 -7.28 21.17
N TRP A 443 11.78 -6.19 21.54
CA TRP A 443 11.64 -5.03 20.66
C TRP A 443 12.96 -4.25 20.47
N ALA A 444 13.84 -4.22 21.47
CA ALA A 444 15.17 -3.65 21.33
C ALA A 444 16.05 -4.46 20.36
N ASP A 445 15.96 -5.80 20.41
CA ASP A 445 16.64 -6.69 19.46
C ASP A 445 16.12 -6.47 18.04
N PHE A 446 14.80 -6.40 17.86
CA PHE A 446 14.18 -6.01 16.58
C PHE A 446 14.70 -4.67 16.08
N SER A 447 14.70 -3.64 16.93
CA SER A 447 15.20 -2.32 16.57
C SER A 447 16.68 -2.35 16.15
N HIS A 448 17.51 -3.14 16.83
CA HIS A 448 18.92 -3.29 16.46
C HIS A 448 19.10 -3.90 15.07
N ILE A 449 18.34 -4.96 14.77
CA ILE A 449 18.37 -5.67 13.48
C ILE A 449 17.89 -4.76 12.35
N VAL A 450 16.77 -4.07 12.53
CA VAL A 450 16.23 -3.11 11.55
C VAL A 450 17.24 -2.00 11.27
N HIS A 451 17.79 -1.38 12.33
CA HIS A 451 18.76 -0.29 12.17
C HIS A 451 19.99 -0.74 11.37
N LYS A 452 20.54 -1.93 11.69
CA LYS A 452 21.66 -2.51 10.95
C LYS A 452 21.30 -2.70 9.47
N ARG A 453 20.12 -3.25 9.18
CA ARG A 453 19.67 -3.48 7.80
C ARG A 453 19.49 -2.17 7.02
N ILE A 454 18.92 -1.13 7.63
CA ILE A 454 18.75 0.18 7.01
C ILE A 454 20.11 0.78 6.62
N VAL A 455 21.08 0.76 7.55
CA VAL A 455 22.43 1.27 7.29
C VAL A 455 23.13 0.48 6.17
N GLU A 456 23.03 -0.84 6.17
CA GLU A 456 23.62 -1.69 5.13
C GLU A 456 23.04 -1.41 3.74
N GLU A 457 21.72 -1.25 3.63
CA GLU A 457 21.06 -0.97 2.35
C GLU A 457 21.33 0.45 1.87
N ALA A 458 21.33 1.44 2.76
CA ALA A 458 21.72 2.82 2.44
C ALA A 458 23.16 2.86 1.88
N ASP A 459 24.11 2.19 2.52
CA ASP A 459 25.50 2.09 2.07
C ASP A 459 25.63 1.43 0.69
N LYS A 460 24.92 0.32 0.47
CA LYS A 460 24.89 -0.36 -0.85
C LYS A 460 24.34 0.57 -1.93
N ARG A 461 23.33 1.36 -1.63
CA ARG A 461 22.69 2.27 -2.59
C ARG A 461 23.60 3.43 -2.98
N VAL A 462 24.25 4.06 -2.00
CA VAL A 462 25.25 5.12 -2.26
C VAL A 462 26.37 4.60 -3.16
N ARG A 463 26.88 3.38 -2.92
CA ARG A 463 27.89 2.75 -3.81
C ARG A 463 27.37 2.55 -5.23
N ARG A 464 26.17 1.97 -5.38
CA ARG A 464 25.53 1.78 -6.70
C ARG A 464 25.35 3.09 -7.47
N MET A 465 24.96 4.17 -6.78
CA MET A 465 24.82 5.50 -7.41
C MET A 465 26.17 6.08 -7.86
N LEU A 466 27.22 5.93 -7.05
CA LEU A 466 28.57 6.36 -7.42
C LEU A 466 29.11 5.57 -8.62
N ASP A 467 28.88 4.26 -8.66
CA ASP A 467 29.32 3.40 -9.76
C ASP A 467 28.63 3.77 -11.09
N LYS A 468 27.29 3.96 -11.07
CA LYS A 468 26.52 4.43 -12.24
C LYS A 468 26.97 5.80 -12.72
N SER A 469 27.25 6.73 -11.81
CA SER A 469 27.75 8.06 -12.15
C SER A 469 29.12 7.97 -12.84
N ASN A 470 30.01 7.13 -12.32
CA ASN A 470 31.34 6.90 -12.91
C ASN A 470 31.26 6.24 -14.30
N GLU A 471 30.30 5.34 -14.51
CA GLU A 471 30.06 4.69 -15.80
C GLU A 471 29.53 5.69 -16.84
N ALA A 472 28.51 6.48 -16.48
CA ALA A 472 27.97 7.54 -17.34
C ALA A 472 29.04 8.60 -17.70
N HIS A 473 29.94 8.93 -16.76
CA HIS A 473 31.07 9.82 -17.04
C HIS A 473 32.13 9.22 -17.97
N ARG A 474 32.30 7.90 -17.97
CA ARG A 474 33.20 7.20 -18.91
C ARG A 474 32.58 7.14 -20.31
N GLU A 475 31.31 6.79 -20.41
CA GLU A 475 30.59 6.75 -21.69
C GLU A 475 30.48 8.14 -22.34
N ALA A 476 30.37 9.21 -21.56
CA ALA A 476 30.37 10.57 -22.07
C ALA A 476 31.77 11.10 -22.48
N ALA A 477 32.84 10.40 -22.09
CA ALA A 477 34.22 10.74 -22.42
C ALA A 477 34.79 9.95 -23.62
N GLU A 478 34.08 8.92 -24.07
CA GLU A 478 34.32 8.16 -25.31
C GLU A 478 33.48 8.71 -26.48
#